data_AF-A0A257SD04-F1
#
_entry.id   AF-A0A257SD04-F1
#
_cell.length_a   1.000
_cell.length_b   1.000
_cell.length_c   1.000
_cell.angle_alpha   90.00
_cell.angle_beta   90.00
_cell.angle_gamma   90.00
#
_symmetry.space_group_name_H-M   'P 1'
#
loop_
_entity.id
_entity.type
_entity.pdbx_description
1 polymer ?
#
loop_
_entity_poly.entity_id
_entity_poly.type
_entity_poly.pdbx_seq_one_letter_code
_entity_poly.pdbx_strand_id
1 'polypeptide(L)' 'MRVEAENLLTGVRRHTNTCYLTFVALDDAGRPVPVPAVAPETEEEWRRFREAEVRRAQRVAEIARRQEAR' A
#
# COMPACT_ATOMS: atom_id res chain seq x y z
N MET A 1 0.14 5.66 2.39
CA MET A 1 -0.47 6.63 3.31
C MET A 1 0.64 7.43 3.96
N ARG A 2 0.53 8.75 3.92
CA ARG A 2 1.45 9.69 4.57
C ARG A 2 0.79 10.17 5.85
N VAL A 3 1.43 9.96 6.98
CA VAL A 3 0.98 10.42 8.30
C VAL A 3 1.72 11.70 8.64
N GLU A 4 0.98 12.67 9.16
CA GLU A 4 1.50 13.97 9.56
C GLU A 4 1.01 14.30 10.98
N ALA A 5 1.85 14.99 11.73
CA ALA A 5 1.49 15.62 12.99
C ALA A 5 1.30 17.12 12.75
N GLU A 6 0.31 17.71 13.40
CA GLU A 6 0.00 19.13 13.28
C GLU A 6 0.02 19.78 14.67
N ASN A 7 0.68 20.94 14.78
CA ASN A 7 0.51 21.81 15.92
C ASN A 7 -0.72 22.71 15.71
N LEU A 8 -1.76 22.52 16.53
CA LEU A 8 -3.05 23.21 16.35
C LEU A 8 -3.00 24.73 16.63
N LEU A 9 -2.02 25.21 17.41
CA LEU A 9 -1.89 26.64 17.72
C LEU A 9 -1.15 27.41 16.62
N THR A 10 -0.23 26.75 15.93
CA THR A 10 0.62 27.39 14.89
C THR A 10 0.28 26.95 13.47
N GLY A 11 -0.50 25.88 13.29
CA GLY A 11 -0.81 25.26 12.00
C GLY A 11 0.37 24.51 11.36
N VAL A 12 1.51 24.40 12.04
CA VAL A 12 2.71 23.76 11.48
C VAL A 12 2.50 22.25 11.40
N ARG A 13 2.62 21.69 10.19
CA ARG A 13 2.51 20.25 9.90
C ARG A 13 3.88 19.63 9.64
N ARG A 14 4.12 18.45 10.20
CA ARG A 14 5.35 17.66 10.02
C ARG A 14 5.03 16.24 9.63
N HIS A 15 5.76 15.71 8.65
CA HIS A 15 5.74 14.28 8.35
C HIS A 15 6.21 13.43 9.53
N THR A 16 5.48 12.37 9.85
CA THR A 16 5.91 11.42 10.89
C THR A 16 6.23 10.06 10.30
N ASN A 17 5.33 9.49 9.52
CA ASN A 17 5.45 8.12 9.04
C ASN A 17 4.86 7.96 7.64
N THR A 18 5.44 7.07 6.86
CA THR A 18 4.84 6.59 5.61
C THR A 18 4.58 5.09 5.74
N CYS A 19 3.35 4.66 5.43
CA CYS A 19 2.98 3.25 5.45
C CYS A 19 2.26 2.83 4.15
N TYR A 20 2.34 1.55 3.82
CA TYR A 20 1.69 0.94 2.67
C TYR A 20 0.74 -0.15 3.15
N LEU A 21 -0.49 -0.14 2.63
CA LEU A 21 -1.53 -1.10 2.98
C LEU A 21 -1.86 -1.96 1.75
N THR A 22 -2.26 -3.21 1.98
CA THR A 22 -2.77 -4.11 0.95
C THR A 22 -4.23 -4.42 1.26
N PHE A 23 -5.10 -4.21 0.29
CA PHE A 23 -6.54 -4.52 0.39
C PHE A 23 -6.89 -5.64 -0.58
N VAL A 24 -7.96 -6.39 -0.27
CA VAL A 24 -8.54 -7.42 -1.12
C VAL A 24 -10.03 -7.12 -1.24
N ALA A 25 -10.52 -6.97 -2.47
CA ALA A 25 -11.95 -6.84 -2.73
C ALA A 25 -12.60 -8.22 -2.61
N LEU A 26 -13.73 -8.30 -1.91
CA LEU A 26 -14.48 -9.53 -1.67
C LEU A 26 -15.92 -9.37 -2.19
N ASP A 27 -16.51 -10.46 -2.69
CA ASP A 27 -17.95 -10.54 -2.97
C ASP A 27 -18.76 -10.75 -1.67
N ASP A 28 -20.10 -10.80 -1.80
CA ASP A 28 -21.02 -11.03 -0.67
C ASP A 28 -20.80 -12.39 0.01
N ALA A 29 -20.16 -13.35 -0.68
CA ALA A 29 -19.79 -14.66 -0.15
C ALA A 29 -18.38 -14.67 0.47
N GLY A 30 -17.70 -13.52 0.55
CA GLY A 30 -16.36 -13.39 1.10
C GLY A 30 -15.24 -13.90 0.20
N ARG A 31 -15.49 -14.10 -1.11
CA ARG A 31 -14.51 -14.58 -2.07
C ARG A 31 -13.81 -13.42 -2.78
N PRO A 32 -12.49 -13.50 -3.03
CA PRO A 32 -11.78 -12.46 -3.78
C PRO A 32 -12.36 -12.23 -5.18
N VAL A 33 -12.53 -10.96 -5.54
CA VAL A 33 -13.00 -10.54 -6.87
C VAL A 33 -11.94 -9.73 -7.61
N PRO A 34 -11.91 -9.77 -8.97
CA PRO A 34 -11.00 -8.95 -9.75
C PRO A 34 -11.29 -7.46 -9.53
N VAL A 35 -10.22 -6.66 -9.50
CA VAL A 35 -10.29 -5.20 -9.44
C VAL A 35 -9.70 -4.59 -10.70
N PRO A 36 -10.20 -3.45 -11.18
CA PRO A 36 -9.59 -2.74 -12.31
C PRO A 36 -8.12 -2.39 -12.04
N ALA A 37 -7.30 -2.46 -13.08
CA ALA A 37 -5.90 -2.03 -12.99
C ALA A 37 -5.82 -0.50 -12.84
N VAL A 38 -4.86 -0.02 -12.05
CA VAL A 38 -4.55 1.40 -11.97
C VAL A 38 -3.54 1.76 -13.06
N ALA A 39 -3.84 2.79 -13.86
CA ALA A 39 -2.93 3.37 -14.83
C ALA A 39 -2.33 4.65 -14.23
N PRO A 40 -1.02 4.70 -13.94
CA PRO A 40 -0.35 5.92 -13.47
C PRO A 40 -0.33 6.99 -14.58
N GLU A 41 -0.52 8.25 -14.22
CA GLU A 41 -0.58 9.36 -15.19
C GLU A 41 0.66 10.25 -15.06
N THR A 42 1.11 10.52 -13.84
CA THR A 42 2.23 11.41 -13.54
C THR A 42 3.54 10.65 -13.31
N GLU A 43 4.68 11.34 -13.49
CA GLU A 43 6.00 10.75 -13.20
C GLU A 43 6.12 10.24 -11.76
N GLU A 44 5.53 10.96 -10.80
CA GLU A 44 5.52 10.56 -9.40
C GLU A 44 4.71 9.27 -9.20
N GLU A 45 3.54 9.17 -9.81
CA GLU A 45 2.72 7.96 -9.75
C GLU A 45 3.43 6.78 -10.40
N TRP A 46 4.07 6.98 -11.55
CA TRP A 46 4.88 5.95 -12.21
C TRP A 46 6.02 5.46 -11.33
N ARG A 47 6.71 6.37 -10.64
CA ARG A 47 7.72 6.00 -9.64
C ARG A 47 7.10 5.17 -8.52
N ARG A 48 6.01 5.65 -7.90
CA ARG A 48 5.34 4.94 -6.80
C ARG A 48 4.79 3.58 -7.22
N PHE A 49 4.33 3.45 -8.46
CA PHE A 49 3.84 2.21 -9.06
C PHE A 49 4.97 1.18 -9.20
N ARG A 50 6.13 1.57 -9.75
CA ARG A 50 7.31 0.69 -9.83
C ARG A 50 7.78 0.23 -8.44
N GLU A 51 7.83 1.14 -7.48
CA GLU A 51 8.18 0.77 -6.10
C GLU A 51 7.14 -0.16 -5.45
N ALA A 52 5.85 -0.03 -5.83
CA ALA A 52 4.79 -0.90 -5.32
C ALA A 52 4.96 -2.35 -5.78
N GLU A 53 5.40 -2.57 -7.03
CA GLU A 53 5.70 -3.92 -7.54
C GLU A 53 6.81 -4.59 -6.73
N VAL A 54 7.87 -3.85 -6.38
CA VAL A 54 8.96 -4.37 -5.53
C VAL A 54 8.43 -4.75 -4.14
N ARG A 55 7.65 -3.87 -3.50
CA ARG A 55 7.04 -4.17 -2.19
C ARG A 55 6.09 -5.37 -2.25
N ARG A 56 5.34 -5.51 -3.34
CA ARG A 56 4.43 -6.64 -3.56
C ARG A 56 5.19 -7.96 -3.66
N ALA A 57 6.27 -8.00 -4.44
CA ALA A 57 7.12 -9.18 -4.55
C ALA A 57 7.68 -9.63 -3.19
N GLN A 58 8.20 -8.67 -2.41
CA GLN A 58 8.70 -8.92 -1.05
C GLN A 58 7.61 -9.49 -0.12
N ARG A 59 6.41 -8.90 -0.14
CA ARG A 59 5.27 -9.37 0.66
C ARG A 59 4.86 -10.79 0.29
N VAL A 60 4.78 -11.12 -1.00
CA VAL A 60 4.40 -12.47 -1.46
C VAL A 60 5.45 -13.50 -1.04
N ALA A 61 6.74 -13.19 -1.20
CA ALA A 61 7.82 -14.07 -0.76
C ALA A 61 7.77 -14.31 0.77
N GLU A 62 7.52 -13.27 1.56
CA GLU A 62 7.37 -13.38 3.01
C GLU A 62 6.17 -14.25 3.41
N ILE A 63 5.03 -14.11 2.73
CA ILE A 63 3.86 -14.95 3.00
C ILE A 63 4.15 -16.42 2.67
N ALA A 64 4.80 -16.70 1.54
CA ALA A 64 5.18 -18.08 1.17
C ALA A 64 6.08 -18.72 2.23
N ARG A 65 7.12 -18.00 2.68
CA ARG A 65 8.01 -18.48 3.76
C ARG A 65 7.26 -18.78 5.06
N ARG A 66 6.27 -17.96 5.42
CA ARG A 66 5.43 -18.19 6.62
C ARG A 66 4.51 -19.40 6.48
N GLN A 67 4.07 -19.71 5.26
CA GLN A 67 3.24 -20.88 4.99
C GLN A 67 4.07 -22.16 5.05
N GLU A 68 5.31 -22.14 4.56
CA GLU A 68 6.24 -23.28 4.65
C GLU A 68 6.66 -23.60 6.08
N ALA A 69 6.72 -22.59 6.96
CA ALA A 69 7.09 -22.72 8.36
C ALA A 69 5.94 -23.16 9.29
N ARG A 70 4.73 -23.39 8.76
CA ARG A 70 3.52 -23.73 9.52
C ARG A 70 3.16 -25.21 9.35
#